data_AF-A0A8J2Q9U9-F1
#
_entry.id   AF-A0A8J2Q9U9-F1
#
_cell.length_a   1.000
_cell.length_b   1.000
_cell.length_c   1.000
_cell.angle_alpha   90.00
_cell.angle_beta   90.00
_cell.angle_gamma   90.00
#
_symmetry.space_group_name_H-M   'P 1'
#
loop_
_entity.id
_entity.type
_entity.pdbx_description
1 polymer ?
#
loop_
_entity_poly.entity_id
_entity_poly.type
_entity_poly.pdbx_seq_one_letter_code
_entity_poly.pdbx_strand_id
1 'polypeptide(L)'
;MGNPTVLLYGRAQYELSEWKYTTQLRIKTGTAEKEQGVRIVDKLLVEFGNRMPPLSFNLKDTKVKRIKFEMRLINKLYEQLPTFQSGGDIILLFEQNEKLYVDKALLAVHSRYMASMLHDAAPNAIIDMCFFGLNDFLELLYQIYDTRRPISANLFALSRAAISYKADVILARITKFISNLDMDLISKFQLAIQLELDHTLIELVYDAEQRGVWRDLIEQGFEPKSLGTEIYHRIICPAIIKARQYRLGVNPYSSHLQFNFRIPQHPYTVPLLVPGQTLYVNKGILSLYGINILENLQGGYFLRITSKLAASCANAGITVIDLILKMLQHMYPSQAVVPGPYIRPMMSLAEEHGMKRLLNSLCEVTLISFISTHDNF
;
A
#
# COMPACT_ATOMS: atom_id res chain seq x y z
N MET A 1 23.66 -35.53 -18.58
CA MET A 1 23.79 -34.73 -17.33
C MET A 1 23.30 -33.33 -17.62
N GLY A 2 22.40 -32.78 -16.79
CA GLY A 2 21.83 -31.45 -17.02
C GLY A 2 22.86 -30.32 -16.85
N ASN A 3 22.64 -29.19 -17.53
CA ASN A 3 23.47 -28.00 -17.37
C ASN A 3 23.35 -27.45 -15.94
N PRO A 4 24.46 -27.09 -15.27
CA PRO A 4 24.39 -26.56 -13.91
C PRO A 4 23.64 -25.22 -13.88
N THR A 5 22.78 -25.07 -12.86
CA THR A 5 22.04 -23.83 -12.60
C THR A 5 22.57 -23.20 -11.32
N VAL A 6 22.92 -21.91 -11.37
CA VAL A 6 23.33 -21.13 -10.20
C VAL A 6 22.17 -20.21 -9.81
N LEU A 7 21.71 -20.33 -8.57
CA LEU A 7 20.67 -19.47 -8.01
C LEU A 7 21.28 -18.45 -7.07
N LEU A 8 20.91 -17.19 -7.26
CA LEU A 8 21.34 -16.08 -6.43
C LEU A 8 20.11 -15.44 -5.78
N TYR A 9 20.05 -15.48 -4.46
CA TYR A 9 18.96 -14.93 -3.66
C TYR A 9 19.51 -14.29 -2.38
N GLY A 10 18.72 -13.45 -1.74
CA GLY A 10 19.04 -12.88 -0.44
C GLY A 10 18.07 -13.36 0.64
N ARG A 11 18.51 -13.31 1.90
CA ARG A 11 17.70 -13.62 3.07
C ARG A 11 17.90 -12.52 4.09
N ALA A 12 16.82 -12.04 4.70
CA ALA A 12 16.93 -11.11 5.82
C ALA A 12 17.53 -11.80 7.05
N GLN A 13 18.27 -11.03 7.84
CA GLN A 13 18.68 -11.46 9.17
C GLN A 13 17.51 -11.46 10.17
N TYR A 14 16.51 -10.60 9.95
CA TYR A 14 15.30 -10.49 10.76
C TYR A 14 14.08 -10.93 9.95
N GLU A 15 13.33 -11.91 10.48
CA GLU A 15 12.19 -12.50 9.75
C GLU A 15 11.03 -11.52 9.57
N LEU A 16 10.78 -10.65 10.55
CA LEU A 16 9.76 -9.60 10.51
C LEU A 16 10.29 -8.31 9.86
N SER A 17 10.76 -8.42 8.62
CA SER A 17 11.22 -7.26 7.86
C SER A 17 10.79 -7.31 6.39
N GLU A 18 10.57 -6.14 5.82
CA GLU A 18 10.44 -5.95 4.38
C GLU A 18 11.69 -5.27 3.87
N TRP A 19 12.34 -5.89 2.88
CA TRP A 19 13.58 -5.37 2.32
C TRP A 19 13.64 -5.60 0.82
N LYS A 20 14.20 -4.62 0.12
CA LYS A 20 14.47 -4.65 -1.31
C LYS A 20 15.73 -3.87 -1.63
N TYR A 21 16.69 -4.49 -2.27
CA TYR A 21 17.93 -3.87 -2.72
C TYR A 21 17.98 -3.85 -4.24
N THR A 22 18.16 -2.67 -4.81
CA THR A 22 18.44 -2.51 -6.24
C THR A 22 19.95 -2.44 -6.41
N THR A 23 20.50 -3.31 -7.25
CA THR A 23 21.95 -3.47 -7.41
C THR A 23 22.33 -3.48 -8.88
N GLN A 24 23.49 -2.90 -9.19
CA GLN A 24 24.18 -3.17 -10.44
C GLN A 24 25.03 -4.42 -10.25
N LEU A 25 24.62 -5.51 -10.92
CA LEU A 25 25.29 -6.80 -10.90
C LEU A 25 26.21 -6.91 -12.12
N ARG A 26 27.50 -7.16 -11.90
CA ARG A 26 28.46 -7.54 -12.96
C ARG A 26 28.79 -9.00 -12.81
N ILE A 27 28.58 -9.75 -13.88
CA ILE A 27 28.83 -11.19 -13.93
C ILE A 27 30.12 -11.40 -14.68
N LYS A 28 31.03 -12.14 -14.07
CA LYS A 28 32.31 -12.51 -14.69
C LYS A 28 32.45 -14.03 -14.71
N THR A 29 32.95 -14.59 -15.82
CA THR A 29 33.25 -16.02 -15.93
C THR A 29 34.72 -16.26 -16.26
N GLY A 30 35.22 -17.44 -15.87
CA GLY A 30 36.59 -17.88 -16.12
C GLY A 30 36.66 -19.38 -16.38
N THR A 31 37.69 -19.76 -17.13
CA THR A 31 38.04 -21.17 -17.44
C THR A 31 38.89 -21.77 -16.31
N ALA A 32 39.27 -23.05 -16.44
CA ALA A 32 40.13 -23.74 -15.48
C ALA A 32 41.53 -23.12 -15.36
N GLU A 33 42.04 -22.56 -16.45
CA GLU A 33 43.35 -21.92 -16.52
C GLU A 33 43.33 -20.60 -15.73
N LYS A 34 44.02 -20.57 -14.59
CA LYS A 34 44.04 -19.40 -13.69
C LYS A 34 44.66 -18.15 -14.34
N GLU A 35 45.53 -18.34 -15.33
CA GLU A 35 46.23 -17.27 -16.05
C GLU A 35 45.29 -16.41 -16.90
N GLN A 36 44.19 -17.00 -17.39
CA GLN A 36 43.10 -16.25 -17.98
C GLN A 36 42.22 -15.72 -16.85
N GLY A 37 42.37 -14.44 -16.52
CA GLY A 37 41.55 -13.75 -15.53
C GLY A 37 40.03 -13.85 -15.85
N VAL A 38 39.20 -13.57 -14.86
CA VAL A 38 37.74 -13.64 -15.00
C VAL A 38 37.24 -12.49 -15.88
N ARG A 39 36.54 -12.77 -16.99
CA ARG A 39 36.06 -11.77 -17.95
C ARG A 39 34.61 -11.40 -17.66
N ILE A 40 34.26 -10.12 -17.81
CA ILE A 40 32.87 -9.67 -17.71
C ILE A 40 32.08 -10.24 -18.89
N VAL A 41 31.00 -10.93 -18.58
CA VAL A 41 30.06 -11.48 -19.57
C VAL A 41 28.73 -10.75 -19.57
N ASP A 42 28.35 -10.12 -18.46
CA ASP A 42 27.07 -9.41 -18.36
C ASP A 42 27.11 -8.30 -17.30
N LYS A 43 26.22 -7.32 -17.45
CA LYS A 43 25.96 -6.22 -16.52
C LYS A 43 24.46 -5.95 -16.49
N LEU A 44 23.84 -6.18 -15.33
CA LEU A 44 22.40 -6.09 -15.15
C LEU A 44 22.06 -5.16 -13.99
N LEU A 45 20.93 -4.46 -14.10
CA LEU A 45 20.27 -3.85 -12.97
C LEU A 45 19.26 -4.86 -12.43
N VAL A 46 19.44 -5.31 -11.19
CA VAL A 46 18.62 -6.37 -10.60
C VAL A 46 18.16 -6.00 -9.20
N GLU A 47 16.98 -6.48 -8.84
CA GLU A 47 16.40 -6.32 -7.51
C GLU A 47 16.48 -7.63 -6.73
N PHE A 48 16.94 -7.54 -5.49
CA PHE A 48 16.86 -8.60 -4.51
C PHE A 48 15.89 -8.18 -3.42
N GLY A 49 15.09 -9.09 -2.89
CA GLY A 49 14.17 -8.76 -1.80
C GLY A 49 13.52 -9.98 -1.18
N ASN A 50 12.84 -9.77 -0.06
CA ASN A 50 12.21 -10.84 0.73
C ASN A 50 11.17 -11.66 -0.08
N ARG A 51 10.65 -11.06 -1.15
CA ARG A 51 9.54 -11.60 -1.96
C ARG A 51 9.88 -11.67 -3.44
N MET A 52 11.15 -11.54 -3.78
CA MET A 52 11.63 -11.64 -5.17
C MET A 52 12.10 -13.08 -5.45
N PRO A 53 11.79 -13.64 -6.63
CA PRO A 53 12.32 -14.93 -7.00
C PRO A 53 13.86 -14.89 -7.10
N PRO A 54 14.55 -16.01 -6.90
CA PRO A 54 16.00 -16.09 -7.10
C PRO A 54 16.36 -15.76 -8.55
N LEU A 55 17.48 -15.05 -8.75
CA LEU A 55 18.07 -14.93 -10.08
C LEU A 55 18.68 -16.26 -10.48
N SER A 56 18.26 -16.78 -11.63
CA SER A 56 18.68 -18.09 -12.14
C SER A 56 19.63 -17.95 -13.31
N PHE A 57 20.84 -18.51 -13.18
CA PHE A 57 21.88 -18.51 -14.21
C PHE A 57 22.09 -19.93 -14.73
N ASN A 58 21.70 -20.15 -15.98
CA ASN A 58 21.87 -21.43 -16.67
C ASN A 58 23.22 -21.47 -17.39
N LEU A 59 24.15 -22.30 -16.91
CA LEU A 59 25.47 -22.45 -17.52
C LEU A 59 25.42 -23.44 -18.68
N LYS A 60 25.34 -22.91 -19.91
CA LYS A 60 25.36 -23.73 -21.13
C LYS A 60 26.78 -24.13 -21.57
N ASP A 61 27.78 -23.31 -21.27
CA ASP A 61 29.17 -23.54 -21.68
C ASP A 61 29.93 -24.37 -20.64
N THR A 62 30.36 -25.57 -21.03
CA THR A 62 31.08 -26.54 -20.19
C THR A 62 32.51 -26.10 -19.84
N LYS A 63 33.06 -25.09 -20.55
CA LYS A 63 34.37 -24.49 -20.28
C LYS A 63 34.34 -23.53 -19.10
N VAL A 64 33.17 -23.03 -18.69
CA VAL A 64 33.04 -22.16 -17.53
C VAL A 64 33.30 -22.98 -16.26
N LYS A 65 34.36 -22.64 -15.54
CA LYS A 65 34.74 -23.29 -14.26
C LYS A 65 34.70 -22.35 -13.07
N ARG A 66 34.65 -21.04 -13.30
CA ARG A 66 34.60 -20.00 -12.28
C ARG A 66 33.54 -18.97 -12.65
N ILE A 67 32.73 -18.57 -11.68
CA ILE A 67 31.83 -17.42 -11.79
C ILE A 67 32.15 -16.47 -10.65
N LYS A 68 32.21 -15.17 -10.94
CA LYS A 68 32.32 -14.10 -9.95
C LYS A 68 31.18 -13.11 -10.16
N PHE A 69 30.47 -12.82 -9.08
CA PHE A 69 29.46 -11.78 -9.04
C PHE A 69 30.05 -10.55 -8.33
N GLU A 70 30.02 -9.39 -8.97
CA GLU A 70 30.36 -8.11 -8.36
C GLU A 70 29.09 -7.27 -8.28
N MET A 71 28.69 -6.90 -7.07
CA MET A 71 27.48 -6.13 -6.81
C MET A 71 27.85 -4.72 -6.35
N ARG A 72 27.24 -3.72 -6.98
CA ARG A 72 27.21 -2.35 -6.46
C ARG A 72 25.79 -2.03 -6.04
N LEU A 73 25.59 -1.73 -4.76
CA LEU A 73 24.31 -1.30 -4.23
C LEU A 73 23.96 0.09 -4.78
N ILE A 74 22.77 0.23 -5.35
CA ILE A 74 22.24 1.51 -5.86
C ILE A 74 21.22 2.07 -4.88
N ASN A 75 20.25 1.23 -4.49
CA ASN A 75 19.20 1.62 -3.58
C ASN A 75 18.94 0.52 -2.54
N LYS A 76 18.54 0.94 -1.35
CA LYS A 76 18.20 0.08 -0.22
C LYS A 76 16.86 0.52 0.37
N LEU A 77 15.89 -0.37 0.32
CA LEU A 77 14.69 -0.34 1.14
C LEU A 77 14.83 -1.40 2.23
N TYR A 78 14.67 -0.99 3.47
CA TYR A 78 14.61 -1.88 4.63
C TYR A 78 13.66 -1.27 5.65
N GLU A 79 12.66 -2.03 6.05
CA GLU A 79 11.75 -1.70 7.12
C GLU A 79 11.57 -2.90 8.03
N GLN A 80 11.77 -2.69 9.32
CA GLN A 80 11.36 -3.66 10.32
C GLN A 80 9.87 -3.48 10.60
N LEU A 81 9.11 -4.56 10.50
CA LEU A 81 7.67 -4.52 10.72
C LEU A 81 7.36 -4.35 12.22
N PRO A 82 6.32 -3.56 12.57
CA PRO A 82 5.91 -3.40 13.96
C PRO A 82 5.47 -4.74 14.56
N THR A 83 5.81 -4.97 15.83
CA THR A 83 5.39 -6.16 16.58
C THR A 83 4.09 -5.93 17.35
N PHE A 84 3.62 -4.68 17.44
CA PHE A 84 2.43 -4.26 18.19
C PHE A 84 2.42 -4.72 19.65
N GLN A 85 3.58 -4.82 20.28
CA GLN A 85 3.74 -5.21 21.69
C GLN A 85 3.62 -4.03 22.66
N SER A 86 3.64 -2.80 22.16
CA SER A 86 3.52 -1.57 22.94
C SER A 86 3.08 -0.41 22.03
N GLY A 87 2.58 0.66 22.65
CA GLY A 87 2.05 1.83 21.95
C GLY A 87 0.58 1.67 21.55
N GLY A 88 -0.11 2.77 21.26
CA GLY A 88 -1.56 2.76 21.01
C GLY A 88 -2.40 3.01 22.26
N ASP A 89 -3.71 3.19 22.07
CA ASP A 89 -4.66 3.57 23.12
C ASP A 89 -5.68 2.48 23.46
N ILE A 90 -5.63 1.31 22.80
CA ILE A 90 -6.42 0.14 23.13
C ILE A 90 -5.61 -1.15 22.97
N ILE A 91 -6.09 -2.24 23.57
CA ILE A 91 -5.47 -3.57 23.53
C ILE A 91 -6.46 -4.53 22.88
N LEU A 92 -6.08 -5.16 21.78
CA LEU A 92 -6.83 -6.23 21.16
C LEU A 92 -6.37 -7.56 21.75
N LEU A 93 -7.30 -8.33 22.32
CA LEU A 93 -7.06 -9.63 22.91
C LEU A 93 -7.53 -10.73 21.96
N PHE A 94 -6.64 -11.64 21.62
CA PHE A 94 -6.90 -12.81 20.80
C PHE A 94 -6.85 -14.09 21.65
N GLU A 95 -7.09 -15.24 21.01
CA GLU A 95 -6.89 -16.54 21.64
C GLU A 95 -5.50 -16.67 22.27
N GLN A 96 -5.37 -17.58 23.24
CA GLN A 96 -4.10 -17.85 23.93
C GLN A 96 -3.52 -16.62 24.66
N ASN A 97 -4.37 -15.62 24.96
CA ASN A 97 -4.00 -14.38 25.65
C ASN A 97 -2.96 -13.56 24.89
N GLU A 98 -2.89 -13.71 23.56
CA GLU A 98 -2.08 -12.88 22.70
C GLU A 98 -2.69 -11.48 22.58
N LYS A 99 -1.82 -10.45 22.61
CA LYS A 99 -2.24 -9.05 22.69
C LYS A 99 -1.57 -8.21 21.62
N LEU A 100 -2.35 -7.39 20.93
CA LEU A 100 -1.86 -6.36 20.02
C LEU A 100 -2.28 -4.99 20.55
N TYR A 101 -1.32 -4.09 20.73
CA TYR A 101 -1.56 -2.72 21.17
C TYR A 101 -1.65 -1.81 19.94
N VAL A 102 -2.76 -1.07 19.84
CA VAL A 102 -3.12 -0.35 18.61
C VAL A 102 -3.84 0.98 18.90
N ASP A 103 -3.86 1.86 17.91
CA ASP A 103 -4.56 3.13 17.93
C ASP A 103 -5.99 2.97 17.39
N LYS A 104 -6.99 3.13 18.25
CA LYS A 104 -8.40 3.01 17.87
C LYS A 104 -8.79 3.98 16.75
N ALA A 105 -8.20 5.17 16.74
CA ALA A 105 -8.44 6.17 15.70
C ALA A 105 -7.94 5.72 14.32
N LEU A 106 -6.83 4.97 14.25
CA LEU A 106 -6.35 4.39 12.99
C LEU A 106 -7.25 3.25 12.49
N LEU A 107 -7.77 2.43 13.40
CA LEU A 107 -8.74 1.39 13.01
C LEU A 107 -10.03 2.02 12.47
N ALA A 108 -10.55 3.04 13.18
CA ALA A 108 -11.80 3.72 12.84
C ALA A 108 -11.75 4.43 11.47
N VAL A 109 -10.59 4.97 11.06
CA VAL A 109 -10.47 5.63 9.74
C VAL A 109 -10.49 4.63 8.58
N HIS A 110 -10.16 3.36 8.83
CA HIS A 110 -10.15 2.32 7.81
C HIS A 110 -11.42 1.44 7.80
N SER A 111 -12.20 1.45 8.88
CA SER A 111 -13.43 0.67 9.01
C SER A 111 -14.47 1.40 9.85
N ARG A 112 -15.65 1.64 9.26
CA ARG A 112 -16.81 2.15 10.01
C ARG A 112 -17.33 1.14 11.04
N TYR A 113 -17.16 -0.16 10.75
CA TYR A 113 -17.51 -1.22 11.70
C TYR A 113 -16.62 -1.15 12.94
N MET A 114 -15.30 -1.07 12.77
CA MET A 114 -14.38 -0.91 13.89
C MET A 114 -14.56 0.42 14.60
N ALA A 115 -14.89 1.50 13.88
CA ALA A 115 -15.28 2.76 14.51
C ALA A 115 -16.47 2.52 15.47
N SER A 116 -17.58 2.00 14.98
CA SER A 116 -18.75 1.72 15.82
C SER A 116 -18.44 0.80 17.00
N MET A 117 -17.65 -0.25 16.78
CA MET A 117 -17.26 -1.22 17.81
C MET A 117 -16.41 -0.59 18.93
N LEU A 118 -15.56 0.39 18.59
CA LEU A 118 -14.56 0.98 19.49
C LEU A 118 -14.93 2.38 19.99
N HIS A 119 -16.14 2.86 19.68
CA HIS A 119 -16.55 4.24 19.97
C HIS A 119 -16.42 4.59 21.46
N ASP A 120 -16.94 3.74 22.32
CA ASP A 120 -16.98 3.97 23.77
C ASP A 120 -15.78 3.35 24.50
N ALA A 121 -14.82 2.77 23.77
CA ALA A 121 -13.62 2.18 24.34
C ALA A 121 -12.75 3.26 25.01
N ALA A 122 -12.59 3.14 26.33
CA ALA A 122 -11.70 3.98 27.11
C ALA A 122 -10.22 3.70 26.75
N PRO A 123 -9.30 4.65 27.04
CA PRO A 123 -7.87 4.38 26.90
C PRO A 123 -7.45 3.13 27.70
N ASN A 124 -6.64 2.28 27.08
CA ASN A 124 -6.20 0.97 27.56
C ASN A 124 -7.32 -0.07 27.73
N ALA A 125 -8.49 0.14 27.13
CA ALA A 125 -9.54 -0.87 27.09
C ALA A 125 -9.04 -2.14 26.38
N ILE A 126 -9.40 -3.30 26.94
CA ILE A 126 -9.15 -4.60 26.34
C ILE A 126 -10.38 -4.98 25.52
N ILE A 127 -10.18 -5.20 24.23
CA ILE A 127 -11.22 -5.56 23.27
C ILE A 127 -10.99 -7.03 22.90
N ASP A 128 -11.94 -7.88 23.26
CA ASP A 128 -11.93 -9.28 22.88
C ASP A 128 -12.24 -9.43 21.39
N MET A 129 -11.28 -9.97 20.64
CA MET A 129 -11.39 -10.25 19.20
C MET A 129 -11.95 -11.64 18.92
N CYS A 130 -12.42 -12.34 19.97
CA CYS A 130 -12.98 -13.68 19.93
C CYS A 130 -12.01 -14.69 19.27
N PHE A 131 -12.56 -15.65 18.54
CA PHE A 131 -11.82 -16.71 17.85
C PHE A 131 -11.18 -16.25 16.52
N PHE A 132 -10.97 -14.96 16.32
CA PHE A 132 -10.36 -14.47 15.08
C PHE A 132 -8.84 -14.73 15.08
N GLY A 133 -8.29 -15.12 13.93
CA GLY A 133 -6.86 -15.42 13.82
C GLY A 133 -5.98 -14.17 13.97
N LEU A 134 -5.08 -14.17 14.97
CA LEU A 134 -4.14 -13.08 15.22
C LEU A 134 -3.30 -12.74 13.97
N ASN A 135 -2.75 -13.75 13.30
CA ASN A 135 -1.90 -13.56 12.12
C ASN A 135 -2.65 -12.88 10.96
N ASP A 136 -3.94 -13.19 10.78
CA ASP A 136 -4.76 -12.55 9.75
C ASP A 136 -5.00 -11.08 10.07
N PHE A 137 -5.28 -10.77 11.34
CA PHE A 137 -5.46 -9.39 11.77
C PHE A 137 -4.15 -8.59 11.70
N LEU A 138 -3.01 -9.24 11.94
CA LEU A 138 -1.69 -8.65 11.82
C LEU A 138 -1.41 -8.14 10.39
N GLU A 139 -1.81 -8.90 9.37
CA GLU A 139 -1.74 -8.46 7.98
C GLU A 139 -2.56 -7.19 7.73
N LEU A 140 -3.77 -7.13 8.30
CA LEU A 140 -4.62 -5.95 8.22
C LEU A 140 -3.95 -4.73 8.89
N LEU A 141 -3.35 -4.92 10.07
CA LEU A 141 -2.64 -3.86 10.79
C LEU A 141 -1.44 -3.34 10.00
N TYR A 142 -0.67 -4.20 9.33
CA TYR A 142 0.44 -3.76 8.49
C TYR A 142 -0.01 -2.83 7.36
N GLN A 143 -1.23 -3.01 6.83
CA GLN A 143 -1.80 -2.09 5.85
C GLN A 143 -2.35 -0.80 6.49
N ILE A 144 -2.99 -0.89 7.67
CA ILE A 144 -3.54 0.26 8.40
C ILE A 144 -2.43 1.22 8.87
N TYR A 145 -1.32 0.67 9.33
CA TYR A 145 -0.14 1.41 9.77
C TYR A 145 0.79 1.82 8.61
N ASP A 146 0.32 1.66 7.36
CA ASP A 146 0.99 2.09 6.14
C ASP A 146 2.47 1.66 6.07
N THR A 147 2.72 0.39 6.42
CA THR A 147 4.04 -0.21 6.28
C THR A 147 4.34 -0.50 4.82
N ARG A 148 5.61 -0.80 4.50
CA ARG A 148 6.07 -1.26 3.19
C ARG A 148 5.69 -2.71 2.90
N ARG A 149 4.90 -3.36 3.76
CA ARG A 149 4.38 -4.70 3.51
C ARG A 149 3.44 -4.68 2.30
N PRO A 150 3.77 -5.36 1.19
CA PRO A 150 2.93 -5.34 0.00
C PRO A 150 1.63 -6.10 0.23
N ILE A 151 0.56 -5.72 -0.49
CA ILE A 151 -0.74 -6.41 -0.46
C ILE A 151 -0.60 -7.91 -0.83
N SER A 152 0.32 -8.24 -1.73
CA SER A 152 0.61 -9.62 -2.13
C SER A 152 1.32 -10.45 -1.06
N ALA A 153 1.76 -9.84 0.05
CA ALA A 153 2.55 -10.50 1.07
C ALA A 153 1.86 -11.74 1.65
N ASN A 154 0.58 -11.59 1.96
CA ASN A 154 -0.31 -12.65 2.40
C ASN A 154 -1.75 -12.25 2.07
N LEU A 155 -2.05 -12.26 0.76
CA LEU A 155 -3.31 -11.76 0.22
C LEU A 155 -4.53 -12.46 0.81
N PHE A 156 -4.43 -13.77 1.10
CA PHE A 156 -5.52 -14.54 1.71
C PHE A 156 -5.85 -14.08 3.13
N ALA A 157 -4.84 -13.99 4.00
CA ALA A 157 -5.01 -13.54 5.38
C ALA A 157 -5.51 -12.10 5.44
N LEU A 158 -4.94 -11.22 4.61
CA LEU A 158 -5.36 -9.84 4.49
C LEU A 158 -6.82 -9.72 4.03
N SER A 159 -7.22 -10.50 3.02
CA SER A 159 -8.60 -10.48 2.49
C SER A 159 -9.60 -10.95 3.55
N ARG A 160 -9.33 -12.06 4.24
CA ARG A 160 -10.19 -12.54 5.33
C ARG A 160 -10.38 -11.49 6.42
N ALA A 161 -9.29 -10.90 6.92
CA ALA A 161 -9.37 -9.85 7.94
C ALA A 161 -10.09 -8.60 7.44
N ALA A 162 -9.80 -8.15 6.22
CA ALA A 162 -10.46 -6.97 5.65
C ALA A 162 -11.97 -7.18 5.47
N ILE A 163 -12.42 -8.38 5.07
CA ILE A 163 -13.83 -8.74 4.97
C ILE A 163 -14.48 -8.78 6.36
N SER A 164 -13.90 -9.55 7.31
CA SER A 164 -14.48 -9.75 8.64
C SER A 164 -14.65 -8.45 9.42
N TYR A 165 -13.70 -7.51 9.28
CA TYR A 165 -13.75 -6.23 9.96
C TYR A 165 -14.27 -5.08 9.09
N LYS A 166 -14.81 -5.37 7.90
CA LYS A 166 -15.35 -4.39 6.94
C LYS A 166 -14.39 -3.20 6.76
N ALA A 167 -13.12 -3.51 6.51
CA ALA A 167 -12.08 -2.52 6.29
C ALA A 167 -12.17 -1.98 4.86
N ASP A 168 -13.22 -1.20 4.58
CA ASP A 168 -13.60 -0.72 3.24
C ASP A 168 -12.42 -0.11 2.47
N VAL A 169 -11.57 0.65 3.17
CA VAL A 169 -10.38 1.28 2.59
C VAL A 169 -9.37 0.22 2.09
N ILE A 170 -9.14 -0.81 2.89
CA ILE A 170 -8.21 -1.88 2.56
C ILE A 170 -8.79 -2.78 1.48
N LEU A 171 -10.09 -3.07 1.53
CA LEU A 171 -10.81 -3.77 0.47
C LEU A 171 -10.66 -3.04 -0.88
N ALA A 172 -10.86 -1.72 -0.93
CA ALA A 172 -10.66 -0.93 -2.15
C ALA A 172 -9.21 -1.01 -2.67
N ARG A 173 -8.21 -1.01 -1.76
CA ARG A 173 -6.80 -1.22 -2.13
C ARG A 173 -6.56 -2.61 -2.73
N ILE A 174 -7.15 -3.65 -2.16
CA ILE A 174 -7.09 -5.02 -2.68
C ILE A 174 -7.76 -5.11 -4.06
N THR A 175 -8.94 -4.54 -4.23
CA THR A 175 -9.65 -4.47 -5.52
C THR A 175 -8.79 -3.82 -6.60
N LYS A 176 -8.18 -2.67 -6.29
CA LYS A 176 -7.24 -1.98 -7.20
C LYS A 176 -6.00 -2.82 -7.49
N PHE A 177 -5.45 -3.51 -6.49
CA PHE A 177 -4.32 -4.41 -6.67
C PHE A 177 -4.66 -5.55 -7.64
N ILE A 178 -5.76 -6.28 -7.42
CA ILE A 178 -6.21 -7.39 -8.28
C ILE A 178 -6.49 -6.90 -9.71
N SER A 179 -7.16 -5.75 -9.84
CA SER A 179 -7.46 -5.16 -11.15
C SER A 179 -6.20 -4.87 -11.98
N ASN A 180 -5.11 -4.49 -11.32
CA ASN A 180 -3.82 -4.16 -11.94
C ASN A 180 -2.85 -5.34 -12.06
N LEU A 181 -3.21 -6.55 -11.61
CA LEU A 181 -2.37 -7.73 -11.79
C LEU A 181 -2.15 -8.00 -13.28
N ASP A 182 -0.92 -8.39 -13.63
CA ASP A 182 -0.55 -8.85 -14.96
C ASP A 182 -1.01 -10.31 -15.16
N MET A 183 -2.32 -10.48 -15.33
CA MET A 183 -2.98 -11.76 -15.57
C MET A 183 -4.27 -11.53 -16.37
N ASP A 184 -4.78 -12.59 -17.03
CA ASP A 184 -6.02 -12.50 -17.78
C ASP A 184 -7.24 -12.29 -16.86
N LEU A 185 -8.31 -11.78 -17.46
CA LEU A 185 -9.51 -11.36 -16.71
C LEU A 185 -10.24 -12.53 -16.04
N ILE A 186 -10.24 -13.72 -16.65
CA ILE A 186 -10.87 -14.91 -16.05
C ILE A 186 -10.11 -15.33 -14.80
N SER A 187 -8.78 -15.33 -14.86
CA SER A 187 -7.95 -15.61 -13.69
C SER A 187 -8.16 -14.56 -12.58
N LYS A 188 -8.39 -13.28 -12.91
CA LYS A 188 -8.78 -12.25 -11.92
C LYS A 188 -10.12 -12.57 -11.25
N PHE A 189 -11.12 -13.02 -12.01
CA PHE A 189 -12.40 -13.44 -11.45
C PHE A 189 -12.23 -14.62 -10.50
N GLN A 190 -11.49 -15.64 -10.91
CA GLN A 190 -11.22 -16.82 -10.08
C GLN A 190 -10.50 -16.45 -8.79
N LEU A 191 -9.51 -15.56 -8.85
CA LEU A 191 -8.80 -15.08 -7.66
C LEU A 191 -9.74 -14.30 -6.72
N ALA A 192 -10.60 -13.41 -7.24
CA ALA A 192 -11.57 -12.70 -6.42
C ALA A 192 -12.54 -13.65 -5.70
N ILE A 193 -12.99 -14.71 -6.39
CA ILE A 193 -13.85 -15.76 -5.81
C ILE A 193 -13.12 -16.54 -4.72
N GLN A 194 -11.87 -16.97 -4.97
CA GLN A 194 -11.06 -17.71 -3.99
C GLN A 194 -10.78 -16.91 -2.72
N LEU A 195 -10.75 -15.57 -2.83
CA LEU A 195 -10.55 -14.67 -1.72
C LEU A 195 -11.86 -14.19 -1.07
N GLU A 196 -13.02 -14.66 -1.57
CA GLU A 196 -14.36 -14.25 -1.12
C GLU A 196 -14.61 -12.73 -1.25
N LEU A 197 -13.98 -12.10 -2.24
CA LEU A 197 -14.05 -10.66 -2.50
C LEU A 197 -15.19 -10.33 -3.48
N ASP A 198 -16.43 -10.54 -3.05
CA ASP A 198 -17.63 -10.31 -3.86
C ASP A 198 -17.66 -8.93 -4.53
N HIS A 199 -17.30 -7.88 -3.77
CA HIS A 199 -17.27 -6.52 -4.29
C HIS A 199 -16.22 -6.33 -5.39
N THR A 200 -15.05 -6.97 -5.25
CA THR A 200 -14.01 -6.95 -6.28
C THR A 200 -14.51 -7.63 -7.55
N LEU A 201 -15.17 -8.79 -7.41
CA LEU A 201 -15.75 -9.49 -8.56
C LEU A 201 -16.80 -8.62 -9.26
N ILE A 202 -17.66 -7.93 -8.51
CA ILE A 202 -18.65 -6.99 -9.05
C ILE A 202 -17.98 -5.89 -9.87
N GLU A 203 -16.94 -5.24 -9.34
CA GLU A 203 -16.23 -4.16 -10.05
C GLU A 203 -15.56 -4.67 -11.33
N LEU A 204 -14.87 -5.82 -11.27
CA LEU A 204 -14.20 -6.40 -12.43
C LEU A 204 -15.20 -6.76 -13.54
N VAL A 205 -16.34 -7.37 -13.20
CA VAL A 205 -17.40 -7.72 -14.16
C VAL A 205 -18.06 -6.46 -14.72
N TYR A 206 -18.33 -5.48 -13.85
CA TYR A 206 -18.91 -4.20 -14.25
C TYR A 206 -18.03 -3.51 -15.29
N ASP A 207 -16.73 -3.38 -15.02
CA ASP A 207 -15.76 -2.76 -15.92
C ASP A 207 -15.61 -3.55 -17.23
N ALA A 208 -15.63 -4.89 -17.17
CA ALA A 208 -15.55 -5.74 -18.35
C ALA A 208 -16.76 -5.56 -19.28
N GLU A 209 -17.97 -5.47 -18.72
CA GLU A 209 -19.19 -5.20 -19.50
C GLU A 209 -19.18 -3.79 -20.09
N GLN A 210 -18.79 -2.77 -19.31
CA GLN A 210 -18.66 -1.39 -19.77
C GLN A 210 -17.70 -1.25 -20.96
N ARG A 211 -16.61 -2.02 -20.96
CA ARG A 211 -15.59 -1.99 -22.02
C ARG A 211 -15.88 -2.93 -23.19
N GLY A 212 -16.96 -3.71 -23.13
CA GLY A 212 -17.29 -4.73 -24.15
C GLY A 212 -16.52 -6.04 -24.03
N VAL A 213 -15.47 -6.09 -23.21
CA VAL A 213 -14.61 -7.28 -22.99
C VAL A 213 -15.42 -8.49 -22.52
N TRP A 214 -16.48 -8.28 -21.74
CA TRP A 214 -17.35 -9.37 -21.30
C TRP A 214 -18.01 -10.12 -22.46
N ARG A 215 -18.43 -9.40 -23.53
CA ARG A 215 -19.00 -10.01 -24.74
C ARG A 215 -17.93 -10.77 -25.51
N ASP A 216 -16.75 -10.18 -25.67
CA ASP A 216 -15.63 -10.80 -26.37
C ASP A 216 -15.25 -12.14 -25.72
N LEU A 217 -15.25 -12.22 -24.38
CA LEU A 217 -15.00 -13.47 -23.65
C LEU A 217 -16.04 -14.55 -24.01
N ILE A 218 -17.33 -14.20 -24.02
CA ILE A 218 -18.40 -15.15 -24.35
C ILE A 218 -18.27 -15.64 -25.80
N GLU A 219 -17.97 -14.73 -26.73
CA GLU A 219 -17.75 -15.07 -28.15
C GLU A 219 -16.54 -15.99 -28.34
N GLN A 220 -15.52 -15.88 -27.47
CA GLN A 220 -14.36 -16.78 -27.43
C GLN A 220 -14.65 -18.12 -26.73
N GLY A 221 -15.89 -18.38 -26.30
CA GLY A 221 -16.30 -19.64 -25.69
C GLY A 221 -16.20 -19.68 -24.16
N PHE A 222 -16.00 -18.54 -23.49
CA PHE A 222 -16.09 -18.48 -22.03
C PHE A 222 -17.53 -18.74 -21.58
N GLU A 223 -17.72 -19.73 -20.71
CA GLU A 223 -19.00 -19.99 -20.06
C GLU A 223 -19.04 -19.36 -18.65
N PRO A 224 -19.79 -18.26 -18.42
CA PRO A 224 -19.79 -17.57 -17.13
C PRO A 224 -20.22 -18.43 -15.93
N LYS A 225 -21.07 -19.44 -16.16
CA LYS A 225 -21.51 -20.38 -15.12
C LYS A 225 -20.39 -21.30 -14.63
N SER A 226 -19.29 -21.43 -15.37
CA SER A 226 -18.09 -22.18 -14.95
C SER A 226 -17.43 -21.57 -13.71
N LEU A 227 -17.65 -20.29 -13.44
CA LEU A 227 -17.21 -19.62 -12.20
C LEU A 227 -18.05 -20.00 -10.97
N GLY A 228 -19.14 -20.75 -11.15
CA GLY A 228 -20.06 -21.14 -10.08
C GLY A 228 -21.47 -20.63 -10.36
N THR A 229 -22.45 -21.53 -10.34
CA THR A 229 -23.84 -21.21 -10.64
C THR A 229 -24.41 -20.14 -9.70
N GLU A 230 -24.11 -20.23 -8.41
CA GLU A 230 -24.60 -19.25 -7.43
C GLU A 230 -23.97 -17.87 -7.64
N ILE A 231 -22.64 -17.84 -7.81
CA ILE A 231 -21.86 -16.63 -8.07
C ILE A 231 -22.38 -15.93 -9.33
N TYR A 232 -22.63 -16.70 -10.39
CA TYR A 232 -23.17 -16.17 -11.64
C TYR A 232 -24.51 -15.46 -11.45
N HIS A 233 -25.45 -16.07 -10.72
CA HIS A 233 -26.78 -15.49 -10.55
C HIS A 233 -26.84 -14.38 -9.50
N ARG A 234 -26.10 -14.51 -8.39
CA ARG A 234 -26.18 -13.57 -7.26
C ARG A 234 -25.24 -12.38 -7.37
N ILE A 235 -24.12 -12.51 -8.08
CA ILE A 235 -23.08 -11.49 -8.13
C ILE A 235 -22.90 -10.97 -9.57
N ILE A 236 -22.62 -11.87 -10.52
CA ILE A 236 -22.25 -11.49 -11.89
C ILE A 236 -23.43 -10.87 -12.66
N CYS A 237 -24.59 -11.54 -12.69
CA CYS A 237 -25.77 -11.05 -13.42
C CYS A 237 -26.21 -9.65 -12.95
N PRO A 238 -26.36 -9.37 -11.64
CA PRO A 238 -26.66 -8.02 -11.16
C PRO A 238 -25.62 -6.99 -11.57
N ALA A 239 -24.33 -7.32 -11.56
CA ALA A 239 -23.26 -6.41 -11.98
C ALA A 239 -23.38 -6.04 -13.47
N ILE A 240 -23.67 -7.01 -14.35
CA ILE A 240 -23.90 -6.78 -15.79
C ILE A 240 -25.13 -5.90 -16.03
N ILE A 241 -26.24 -6.21 -15.36
CA ILE A 241 -27.48 -5.41 -15.49
C ILE A 241 -27.19 -3.96 -15.08
N LYS A 242 -26.48 -3.77 -13.96
CA LYS A 242 -26.10 -2.44 -13.49
C LYS A 242 -25.16 -1.75 -14.48
N ALA A 243 -24.19 -2.44 -15.06
CA ALA A 243 -23.33 -1.85 -16.09
C ALA A 243 -24.16 -1.32 -17.26
N ARG A 244 -25.08 -2.10 -17.80
CA ARG A 244 -25.92 -1.68 -18.93
C ARG A 244 -26.81 -0.47 -18.65
N GLN A 245 -27.19 -0.25 -17.39
CA GLN A 245 -28.04 0.87 -16.99
C GLN A 245 -27.29 2.21 -16.87
N TYR A 246 -25.98 2.17 -16.64
CA TYR A 246 -25.18 3.37 -16.39
C TYR A 246 -24.43 3.80 -17.64
N ARG A 247 -24.19 5.12 -17.76
CA ARG A 247 -23.38 5.67 -18.85
C ARG A 247 -21.95 5.16 -18.77
N LEU A 248 -21.34 4.98 -19.94
CA LEU A 248 -19.94 4.62 -20.09
C LEU A 248 -19.04 5.51 -19.22
N GLY A 249 -18.19 4.88 -18.40
CA GLY A 249 -17.22 5.56 -17.55
C GLY A 249 -17.74 6.05 -16.19
N VAL A 250 -19.03 5.84 -15.87
CA VAL A 250 -19.54 6.08 -14.51
C VAL A 250 -19.26 4.85 -13.65
N ASN A 251 -18.45 4.97 -12.61
CA ASN A 251 -18.29 3.89 -11.64
C ASN A 251 -19.18 4.17 -10.41
N PRO A 252 -20.29 3.43 -10.20
CA PRO A 252 -21.18 3.64 -9.06
C PRO A 252 -20.59 3.09 -7.75
N TYR A 253 -19.45 2.42 -7.81
CA TYR A 253 -18.74 1.82 -6.69
C TYR A 253 -17.52 2.66 -6.26
N SER A 254 -17.23 3.78 -6.94
CA SER A 254 -16.16 4.68 -6.52
C SER A 254 -16.45 5.26 -5.14
N SER A 255 -15.84 4.67 -4.13
CA SER A 255 -15.84 5.18 -2.77
C SER A 255 -15.01 6.45 -2.74
N HIS A 256 -15.69 7.58 -2.85
CA HIS A 256 -15.13 8.85 -2.43
C HIS A 256 -14.90 8.77 -0.92
N LEU A 257 -13.74 8.25 -0.51
CA LEU A 257 -13.13 8.48 0.80
C LEU A 257 -12.75 9.96 0.90
N GLN A 258 -13.73 10.85 0.74
CA GLN A 258 -13.58 12.28 0.91
C GLN A 258 -13.72 12.56 2.39
N PHE A 259 -12.57 12.78 3.02
CA PHE A 259 -12.52 13.21 4.40
C PHE A 259 -12.88 14.69 4.48
N ASN A 260 -13.93 15.00 5.23
CA ASN A 260 -14.30 16.38 5.51
C ASN A 260 -13.60 16.85 6.78
N PHE A 261 -12.46 17.52 6.61
CA PHE A 261 -11.66 18.06 7.73
C PHE A 261 -12.33 19.24 8.45
N ARG A 262 -13.54 19.67 8.07
CA ARG A 262 -14.26 20.75 8.76
C ARG A 262 -15.24 20.24 9.81
N ILE A 263 -15.51 18.94 9.84
CA ILE A 263 -16.48 18.33 10.74
C ILE A 263 -15.75 17.44 11.75
N PRO A 264 -15.94 17.65 13.07
CA PRO A 264 -15.38 16.77 14.08
C PRO A 264 -16.02 15.38 14.01
N GLN A 265 -15.20 14.35 14.18
CA GLN A 265 -15.62 12.96 14.35
C GLN A 265 -15.09 12.45 15.69
N HIS A 266 -15.83 12.76 16.76
CA HIS A 266 -15.52 12.27 18.11
C HIS A 266 -15.66 10.73 18.13
N PRO A 267 -14.81 9.98 18.85
CA PRO A 267 -13.60 10.37 19.60
C PRO A 267 -12.30 10.41 18.79
N TYR A 268 -12.36 10.22 17.47
CA TYR A 268 -11.19 9.90 16.64
C TYR A 268 -10.43 11.14 16.15
N THR A 269 -11.06 12.30 16.08
CA THR A 269 -10.45 13.53 15.56
C THR A 269 -10.11 14.55 16.64
N VAL A 270 -9.13 15.39 16.33
CA VAL A 270 -8.65 16.52 17.13
C VAL A 270 -8.61 17.80 16.32
N PRO A 271 -8.78 18.96 16.96
CA PRO A 271 -8.61 20.24 16.28
C PRO A 271 -7.14 20.48 15.94
N LEU A 272 -6.85 20.70 14.67
CA LEU A 272 -5.60 21.20 14.10
C LEU A 272 -5.80 22.68 13.75
N LEU A 273 -5.14 23.55 14.48
CA LEU A 273 -5.15 25.00 14.29
C LEU A 273 -4.19 25.37 13.17
N VAL A 274 -4.73 25.99 12.13
CA VAL A 274 -4.00 26.52 10.98
C VAL A 274 -4.37 28.00 10.79
N PRO A 275 -3.57 28.82 10.10
CA PRO A 275 -3.88 30.23 9.93
C PRO A 275 -5.29 30.46 9.36
N GLY A 276 -6.15 31.10 10.15
CA GLY A 276 -7.52 31.46 9.76
C GLY A 276 -8.56 30.34 9.81
N GLN A 277 -8.20 29.11 10.20
CA GLN A 277 -9.15 27.99 10.22
C GLN A 277 -8.80 26.92 11.27
N THR A 278 -9.82 26.23 11.77
CA THR A 278 -9.66 24.98 12.52
C THR A 278 -10.04 23.81 11.63
N LEU A 279 -9.15 22.83 11.52
CA LEU A 279 -9.40 21.56 10.85
C LEU A 279 -9.55 20.46 11.90
N TYR A 280 -10.24 19.37 11.60
CA TYR A 280 -10.39 18.21 12.46
C TYR A 280 -9.70 17.02 11.81
N VAL A 281 -8.65 16.53 12.47
CA VAL A 281 -7.74 15.52 11.93
C VAL A 281 -7.70 14.31 12.85
N ASN A 282 -7.61 13.11 12.28
CA ASN A 282 -7.59 11.85 12.98
C ASN A 282 -6.30 11.75 13.80
N LYS A 283 -6.42 11.53 15.11
CA LYS A 283 -5.28 11.46 16.04
C LYS A 283 -4.28 10.39 15.61
N GLY A 284 -4.79 9.24 15.19
CA GLY A 284 -3.99 8.12 14.72
C GLY A 284 -3.12 8.46 13.52
N ILE A 285 -3.68 9.18 12.53
CA ILE A 285 -2.92 9.64 11.35
C ILE A 285 -1.83 10.64 11.75
N LEU A 286 -2.11 11.56 12.69
CA LEU A 286 -1.08 12.48 13.18
C LEU A 286 0.07 11.73 13.86
N SER A 287 -0.25 10.75 14.72
CA SER A 287 0.74 9.89 15.39
C SER A 287 1.55 9.10 14.37
N LEU A 288 0.91 8.52 13.35
CA LEU A 288 1.54 7.72 12.32
C LEU A 288 2.64 8.48 11.58
N TYR A 289 2.37 9.75 11.24
CA TYR A 289 3.29 10.61 10.52
C TYR A 289 4.29 11.35 11.42
N GLY A 290 4.20 11.14 12.74
CA GLY A 290 5.15 11.69 13.72
C GLY A 290 5.21 13.21 13.69
N ILE A 291 4.07 13.87 13.50
CA ILE A 291 4.05 15.33 13.41
C ILE A 291 4.42 15.91 14.78
N ASN A 292 5.52 16.65 14.85
CA ASN A 292 5.91 17.40 16.04
C ASN A 292 4.96 18.57 16.24
N ILE A 293 3.79 18.32 16.83
CA ILE A 293 2.81 19.36 17.06
C ILE A 293 2.86 19.79 18.51
N LEU A 294 2.92 21.11 18.73
CA LEU A 294 2.80 21.68 20.06
C LEU A 294 1.35 21.49 20.53
N GLU A 295 1.17 20.78 21.63
CA GLU A 295 -0.11 20.71 22.33
C GLU A 295 -0.42 22.08 22.92
N ASN A 296 -1.56 22.65 22.53
CA ASN A 296 -2.10 23.83 23.20
C ASN A 296 -2.83 23.40 24.48
N LEU A 297 -2.94 24.31 25.44
CA LEU A 297 -3.65 24.14 26.73
C LEU A 297 -5.13 23.72 26.56
N GLN A 298 -5.71 23.88 25.38
CA GLN A 298 -7.10 23.50 25.05
C GLN A 298 -7.22 22.13 24.32
N GLY A 299 -6.16 21.31 24.31
CA GLY A 299 -6.19 19.98 23.69
C GLY A 299 -6.19 19.99 22.16
N GLY A 300 -5.81 21.12 21.55
CA GLY A 300 -5.64 21.28 20.11
C GLY A 300 -4.19 21.33 19.68
N TYR A 301 -3.95 20.93 18.44
CA TYR A 301 -2.65 20.82 17.81
C TYR A 301 -2.38 22.08 16.96
N PHE A 302 -1.24 22.75 17.16
CA PHE A 302 -0.87 23.95 16.37
C PHE A 302 0.23 23.67 15.33
N LEU A 303 -0.10 23.79 14.05
CA LEU A 303 0.90 23.65 12.97
C LEU A 303 1.63 24.98 12.75
N ARG A 304 2.89 25.06 13.19
CA ARG A 304 3.74 26.25 13.00
C ARG A 304 4.01 26.49 11.50
N ILE A 305 3.62 27.68 11.03
CA ILE A 305 3.92 28.15 9.66
C ILE A 305 5.06 29.16 9.71
N THR A 306 6.15 28.87 9.00
CA THR A 306 7.31 29.75 8.89
C THR A 306 7.16 30.74 7.73
N SER A 307 7.85 31.88 7.80
CA SER A 307 7.91 32.83 6.68
C SER A 307 8.53 32.22 5.42
N LYS A 308 9.50 31.31 5.60
CA LYS A 308 10.11 30.52 4.52
C LYS A 308 9.07 29.65 3.80
N LEU A 309 8.24 28.92 4.56
CA LEU A 309 7.16 28.12 3.98
C LEU A 309 6.13 28.98 3.26
N ALA A 310 5.74 30.11 3.85
CA ALA A 310 4.80 31.05 3.22
C ALA A 310 5.34 31.60 1.89
N ALA A 311 6.63 31.97 1.83
CA ALA A 311 7.29 32.39 0.60
C ALA A 311 7.37 31.26 -0.44
N SER A 312 7.66 30.03 -0.01
CA SER A 312 7.65 28.84 -0.88
C SER A 312 6.28 28.59 -1.52
N CYS A 313 5.20 28.73 -0.74
CA CYS A 313 3.83 28.63 -1.24
C CYS A 313 3.51 29.73 -2.25
N ALA A 314 3.85 30.99 -1.92
CA ALA A 314 3.63 32.13 -2.80
C ALA A 314 4.35 31.98 -4.15
N ASN A 315 5.62 31.53 -4.12
CA ASN A 315 6.40 31.26 -5.33
C ASN A 315 5.81 30.13 -6.19
N ALA A 316 5.13 29.17 -5.57
CA ALA A 316 4.42 28.09 -6.25
C ALA A 316 2.99 28.46 -6.66
N GLY A 317 2.52 29.68 -6.38
CA GLY A 317 1.17 30.14 -6.71
C GLY A 317 0.06 29.47 -5.89
N ILE A 318 0.37 28.96 -4.69
CA ILE A 318 -0.59 28.27 -3.81
C ILE A 318 -0.71 28.96 -2.46
N THR A 319 -1.84 28.75 -1.78
CA THR A 319 -2.01 29.21 -0.40
C THR A 319 -1.49 28.17 0.61
N VAL A 320 -1.13 28.61 1.81
CA VAL A 320 -0.72 27.71 2.90
C VAL A 320 -1.86 26.78 3.31
N ILE A 321 -3.10 27.26 3.32
CA ILE A 321 -4.26 26.42 3.68
C ILE A 321 -4.49 25.31 2.64
N ASP A 322 -4.36 25.62 1.34
CA ASP A 322 -4.48 24.62 0.28
C ASP A 322 -3.37 23.57 0.37
N LEU A 323 -2.15 24.00 0.72
CA LEU A 323 -1.04 23.09 0.97
C LEU A 323 -1.38 22.09 2.08
N ILE A 324 -1.90 22.57 3.21
CA ILE A 324 -2.24 21.73 4.36
C ILE A 324 -3.38 20.77 4.01
N LEU A 325 -4.43 21.25 3.33
CA LEU A 325 -5.53 20.40 2.89
C LEU A 325 -5.04 19.29 1.93
N LYS A 326 -4.16 19.62 0.98
CA LYS A 326 -3.57 18.63 0.08
C LYS A 326 -2.66 17.65 0.81
N MET A 327 -1.89 18.11 1.78
CA MET A 327 -1.08 17.26 2.64
C MET A 327 -1.96 16.26 3.40
N LEU A 328 -3.04 16.71 4.04
CA LEU A 328 -3.97 15.83 4.77
C LEU A 328 -4.64 14.83 3.82
N GLN A 329 -5.09 15.24 2.64
CA GLN A 329 -5.66 14.34 1.62
C GLN A 329 -4.68 13.23 1.17
N HIS A 330 -3.38 13.55 1.16
CA HIS A 330 -2.33 12.59 0.83
C HIS A 330 -1.98 11.66 2.00
N MET A 331 -1.92 12.18 3.23
CA MET A 331 -1.63 11.38 4.42
C MET A 331 -2.76 10.42 4.80
N TYR A 332 -4.00 10.80 4.51
CA TYR A 332 -5.16 9.96 4.77
C TYR A 332 -5.21 8.76 3.81
N PRO A 333 -5.94 7.70 4.15
CA PRO A 333 -5.88 6.45 3.40
C PRO A 333 -6.26 6.54 1.93
N SER A 334 -6.95 7.61 1.53
CA SER A 334 -7.20 8.00 0.14
C SER A 334 -5.94 8.19 -0.70
N GLN A 335 -4.80 8.48 -0.07
CA GLN A 335 -3.49 8.74 -0.69
C GLN A 335 -3.61 9.57 -1.97
N ALA A 336 -4.28 10.71 -1.87
CA ALA A 336 -4.53 11.57 -3.02
C ALA A 336 -3.20 11.94 -3.69
N VAL A 337 -3.18 11.92 -5.03
CA VAL A 337 -2.01 12.33 -5.80
C VAL A 337 -1.71 13.79 -5.51
N VAL A 338 -0.47 14.07 -5.12
CA VAL A 338 0.00 15.43 -4.82
C VAL A 338 0.35 16.12 -6.13
N PRO A 339 -0.32 17.24 -6.51
CA PRO A 339 0.02 17.95 -7.73
C PRO A 339 1.40 18.61 -7.63
N GLY A 340 2.12 18.70 -8.75
CA GLY A 340 3.49 19.20 -8.83
C GLY A 340 3.80 20.48 -8.04
N PRO A 341 2.97 21.55 -8.11
CA PRO A 341 3.20 22.80 -7.36
C PRO A 341 3.25 22.63 -5.84
N TYR A 342 2.60 21.59 -5.31
CA TYR A 342 2.51 21.34 -3.87
C TYR A 342 3.71 20.54 -3.34
N ILE A 343 4.43 19.80 -4.18
CA ILE A 343 5.46 18.85 -3.74
C ILE A 343 6.57 19.56 -2.96
N ARG A 344 7.21 20.59 -3.54
CA ARG A 344 8.33 21.29 -2.88
C ARG A 344 7.92 21.99 -1.57
N PRO A 345 6.83 22.78 -1.54
CA PRO A 345 6.35 23.35 -0.28
C PRO A 345 5.99 22.28 0.76
N MET A 346 5.38 21.16 0.35
CA MET A 346 5.01 20.07 1.25
C MET A 346 6.23 19.34 1.82
N MET A 347 7.29 19.14 1.01
CA MET A 347 8.57 18.61 1.49
C MET A 347 9.22 19.54 2.52
N SER A 348 9.20 20.86 2.28
CA SER A 348 9.72 21.85 3.24
C SER A 348 8.94 21.79 4.57
N LEU A 349 7.61 21.69 4.50
CA LEU A 349 6.77 21.53 5.70
C LEU A 349 7.07 20.20 6.41
N ALA A 350 7.22 19.09 5.67
CA ALA A 350 7.55 17.79 6.22
C ALA A 350 8.90 17.78 6.95
N GLU A 351 9.90 18.43 6.37
CA GLU A 351 11.24 18.57 6.97
C GLU A 351 11.19 19.43 8.24
N GLU A 352 10.54 20.60 8.21
CA GLU A 352 10.42 21.51 9.36
C GLU A 352 9.71 20.88 10.56
N HIS A 353 8.79 19.95 10.33
CA HIS A 353 7.99 19.29 11.38
C HIS A 353 8.42 17.84 11.66
N GLY A 354 9.53 17.36 11.08
CA GLY A 354 10.06 16.03 11.32
C GLY A 354 9.24 14.87 10.75
N MET A 355 8.35 15.14 9.78
CA MET A 355 7.44 14.16 9.17
C MET A 355 8.18 13.27 8.16
N LYS A 356 9.08 12.41 8.65
CA LYS A 356 9.95 11.54 7.82
C LYS A 356 9.14 10.64 6.88
N ARG A 357 8.01 10.10 7.33
CA ARG A 357 7.15 9.24 6.49
C ARG A 357 6.58 10.00 5.29
N LEU A 358 6.06 11.21 5.53
CA LEU A 358 5.56 12.08 4.46
C LEU A 358 6.67 12.45 3.49
N LEU A 359 7.85 12.81 4.00
CA LEU A 359 9.01 13.13 3.17
C LEU A 359 9.40 11.96 2.26
N ASN A 360 9.49 10.74 2.81
CA ASN A 360 9.81 9.53 2.05
C ASN A 360 8.75 9.25 0.96
N SER A 361 7.46 9.40 1.29
CA SER A 361 6.36 9.26 0.32
C SER A 361 6.49 10.25 -0.84
N LEU A 362 6.77 11.53 -0.55
CA LEU A 362 6.95 12.57 -1.57
C LEU A 362 8.19 12.35 -2.45
N CYS A 363 9.28 11.82 -1.89
CA CYS A 363 10.47 11.42 -2.64
C CYS A 363 10.16 10.28 -3.64
N GLU A 364 9.28 9.34 -3.30
CA GLU A 364 8.88 8.28 -4.22
C GLU A 364 8.03 8.83 -5.38
N VAL A 365 7.11 9.75 -5.10
CA VAL A 365 6.31 10.43 -6.14
C VAL A 365 7.20 11.16 -7.14
N THR A 366 8.25 11.84 -6.66
CA THR A 366 9.20 12.55 -7.54
C THR A 366 10.04 11.58 -8.38
N LEU A 367 10.50 10.47 -7.82
CA LEU A 367 11.24 9.44 -8.56
C LEU A 367 10.41 8.82 -9.71
N ILE A 368 9.12 8.55 -9.48
CA ILE A 368 8.21 8.01 -10.51
C ILE A 368 7.97 9.03 -11.63
N SER A 369 7.86 10.33 -11.29
CA SER A 369 7.73 11.40 -12.29
C SER A 369 8.98 11.59 -13.15
N PHE A 370 10.18 11.28 -12.63
CA PHE A 370 11.42 11.32 -13.41
C PHE A 370 11.55 10.12 -14.37
N ILE A 371 11.17 8.91 -13.93
CA ILE A 371 11.28 7.70 -14.76
C ILE A 371 10.30 7.75 -15.95
N SER A 372 9.04 8.17 -15.72
CA SER A 372 8.03 8.31 -16.79
C SER A 372 8.36 9.34 -17.86
N THR A 373 9.27 10.29 -17.58
CA THR A 373 9.79 11.24 -18.59
C THR A 373 10.96 10.69 -19.41
N HIS A 374 11.58 9.59 -18.99
CA HIS A 374 12.71 8.96 -19.70
C HIS A 374 12.31 7.78 -20.58
N ASP A 375 11.07 7.28 -20.46
CA ASP A 375 10.50 6.25 -21.36
C ASP A 375 9.88 6.83 -22.65
N ASN A 376 10.02 8.14 -22.88
CA ASN A 376 9.60 8.84 -24.10
C ASN A 376 10.78 9.44 -24.89
N PHE A 377 11.86 8.66 -25.06
CA PHE A 377 12.94 8.97 -26.01
C PHE A 377 13.40 7.73 -26.77
#